data_AF-X0XV89-F1
#
_entry.id   AF-X0XV89-F1
#
_cell.length_a   1.000
_cell.length_b   1.000
_cell.length_c   1.000
_cell.angle_alpha   90.00
_cell.angle_beta   90.00
_cell.angle_gamma   90.00
#
_symmetry.space_group_name_H-M   'P 1'
#
loop_
_entity.id
_entity.type
_entity.pdbx_description
1 polymer ?
#
loop_
_entity_poly.entity_id
_entity_poly.type
_entity_poly.pdbx_seq_one_letter_code
_entity_poly.pdbx_strand_id
1 'polypeptide(L)'
;GTAYTTLISQLQAIGPKKLGWDQEDEEYIKKLSAQIHHYTKAGSACVTEAGLGEVAVGIAFSHDIVAKGIAKGYPVVMSFPKEGTGYEIGAVSLIKGGPEPQLARVFFDWLMSAEAQSLFKKWNRVPLNPQAELAEGLVTAAQVPVIEGFGGRITWYGERKDEIIDRWRQITGR
;
A
#
# COMPACT_ATOMS: atom_id res chain seq x y z
N GLY A 1 -5.94 -1.22 -5.32
CA GLY A 1 -5.46 -0.89 -3.97
C GLY A 1 -4.18 -0.10 -4.09
N THR A 2 -3.06 -0.80 -4.30
CA THR A 2 -1.68 -0.28 -4.30
C THR A 2 -1.49 1.10 -4.92
N ALA A 3 -1.87 1.31 -6.19
CA ALA A 3 -1.68 2.59 -6.86
C ALA A 3 -2.36 3.77 -6.14
N TYR A 4 -3.58 3.55 -5.63
CA TYR A 4 -4.29 4.59 -4.89
C TYR A 4 -3.68 4.81 -3.49
N THR A 5 -3.28 3.74 -2.80
CA THR A 5 -2.54 3.85 -1.52
C THR A 5 -1.24 4.62 -1.69
N THR A 6 -0.49 4.36 -2.77
CA THR A 6 0.72 5.09 -3.13
C THR A 6 0.42 6.58 -3.35
N LEU A 7 -0.60 6.91 -4.13
CA LEU A 7 -1.01 8.29 -4.38
C LEU A 7 -1.34 9.04 -3.07
N ILE A 8 -2.21 8.48 -2.23
CA ILE A 8 -2.58 9.15 -0.96
C ILE A 8 -1.42 9.19 0.03
N SER A 9 -0.43 8.29 -0.09
CA SER A 9 0.80 8.36 0.71
C SER A 9 1.68 9.52 0.26
N GLN A 10 1.80 9.74 -1.06
CA GLN A 10 2.54 10.88 -1.62
C GLN A 10 1.91 12.21 -1.19
N LEU A 11 0.60 12.36 -1.36
CA LEU A 11 -0.14 13.57 -0.95
C LEU A 11 0.03 13.88 0.54
N GLN A 12 0.11 12.85 1.38
CA GLN A 12 0.27 13.04 2.83
C GLN A 12 1.74 13.21 3.27
N ALA A 13 2.72 12.89 2.42
CA ALA A 13 4.14 12.98 2.74
C ALA A 13 4.80 14.29 2.26
N ILE A 14 4.24 14.93 1.22
CA ILE A 14 4.94 15.96 0.44
C ILE A 14 4.39 17.37 0.71
N GLY A 15 3.07 17.52 0.79
CA GLY A 15 2.41 18.81 1.02
C GLY A 15 2.19 19.16 2.51
N PRO A 16 1.69 20.38 2.81
CA PRO A 16 1.24 20.77 4.15
C PRO A 16 0.25 19.74 4.69
N LYS A 17 0.21 19.55 6.02
CA LYS A 17 -0.61 18.54 6.73
C LYS A 17 -2.14 18.67 6.57
N LYS A 18 -2.62 19.44 5.59
CA LYS A 18 -4.04 19.64 5.28
C LYS A 18 -4.53 18.54 4.34
N LEU A 19 -5.79 18.17 4.50
CA LEU A 19 -6.46 17.23 3.59
C LEU A 19 -6.69 17.91 2.24
N GLY A 20 -6.43 17.20 1.15
CA GLY A 20 -6.71 17.66 -0.21
C GLY A 20 -5.51 17.60 -1.14
N TRP A 21 -5.58 18.46 -2.15
CA TRP A 21 -4.51 18.76 -3.09
C TRP A 21 -4.19 20.24 -2.96
N ASP A 22 -2.91 20.58 -2.96
CA ASP A 22 -2.47 21.94 -3.24
C ASP A 22 -1.57 22.02 -4.47
N GLN A 23 -1.08 23.22 -4.76
CA GLN A 23 -0.24 23.45 -5.93
C GLN A 23 1.09 22.68 -5.82
N GLU A 24 1.63 22.48 -4.63
CA GLU A 24 2.89 21.75 -4.42
C GLU A 24 2.70 20.26 -4.72
N ASP A 25 1.57 19.68 -4.29
CA ASP A 25 1.18 18.31 -4.63
C ASP A 25 1.08 18.11 -6.15
N GLU A 26 0.41 19.03 -6.84
CA GLU A 26 0.24 18.96 -8.30
C GLU A 26 1.57 19.05 -9.03
N GLU A 27 2.44 19.98 -8.63
CA GLU A 27 3.77 20.13 -9.20
C GLU A 27 4.63 18.89 -8.96
N TYR A 28 4.56 18.29 -7.77
CA TYR A 28 5.24 17.06 -7.45
C TYR A 28 4.76 15.90 -8.34
N ILE A 29 3.44 15.66 -8.38
CA ILE A 29 2.85 14.56 -9.15
C ILE A 29 3.15 14.72 -10.64
N LYS A 30 3.12 15.95 -11.16
CA LYS A 30 3.50 16.24 -12.56
C LYS A 30 4.97 15.91 -12.83
N LYS A 31 5.88 16.34 -11.96
CA LYS A 31 7.33 16.06 -12.06
C LYS A 31 7.61 14.56 -11.96
N LEU A 32 6.98 13.86 -11.02
CA LEU A 32 7.11 12.41 -10.86
C LEU A 32 6.58 11.67 -12.10
N SER A 33 5.39 12.03 -12.58
CA SER A 33 4.78 11.38 -13.76
C SER A 33 5.63 11.55 -15.02
N ALA A 34 6.35 12.67 -15.17
CA ALA A 34 7.28 12.87 -16.29
C ALA A 34 8.48 11.90 -16.26
N GLN A 35 8.80 11.31 -15.11
CA GLN A 35 9.86 10.32 -14.94
C GLN A 35 9.36 8.87 -14.98
N ILE A 36 8.05 8.65 -14.98
CA ILE A 36 7.47 7.31 -15.00
C ILE A 36 7.52 6.75 -16.43
N HIS A 37 8.32 5.70 -16.62
CA HIS A 37 8.40 4.97 -17.90
C HIS A 37 7.03 4.43 -18.31
N HIS A 38 6.33 3.78 -17.38
CA HIS A 38 4.99 3.24 -17.60
C HIS A 38 4.27 2.96 -16.27
N TYR A 39 2.94 2.94 -16.33
CA TYR A 39 2.09 2.58 -15.18
C TYR A 39 1.65 1.12 -15.32
N THR A 40 2.02 0.30 -14.34
CA THR A 40 1.69 -1.13 -14.32
C THR A 40 0.23 -1.37 -13.94
N LYS A 41 -0.44 -2.35 -14.56
CA LYS A 41 -1.80 -2.76 -14.15
C LYS A 41 -1.82 -3.47 -12.79
N ALA A 42 -0.81 -4.29 -12.51
CA ALA A 42 -0.67 -4.99 -11.23
C ALA A 42 0.32 -4.25 -10.33
N GLY A 43 -0.08 -3.96 -9.08
CA GLY A 43 0.68 -3.10 -8.17
C GLY A 43 2.08 -3.58 -7.78
N SER A 44 2.42 -4.85 -8.03
CA SER A 44 3.75 -5.40 -7.78
C SER A 44 4.46 -5.94 -9.01
N ALA A 45 3.97 -5.63 -10.22
CA ALA A 45 4.69 -5.99 -11.44
C ALA A 45 6.06 -5.30 -11.53
N CYS A 46 6.13 -4.03 -11.08
CA CYS A 46 7.35 -3.23 -11.09
C CYS A 46 8.50 -3.83 -10.26
N VAL A 47 8.22 -4.71 -9.30
CA VAL A 47 9.27 -5.42 -8.53
C VAL A 47 10.06 -6.35 -9.43
N THR A 48 9.37 -7.11 -10.30
CA THR A 48 10.02 -8.00 -11.25
C THR A 48 10.72 -7.19 -12.34
N GLU A 49 10.09 -6.15 -12.88
CA GLU A 49 10.68 -5.28 -13.92
C GLU A 49 11.99 -4.64 -13.42
N ALA A 50 12.00 -4.15 -12.17
CA ALA A 50 13.22 -3.63 -11.54
C ALA A 50 14.26 -4.74 -11.32
N GLY A 51 13.83 -5.93 -10.90
CA GLY A 51 14.72 -7.09 -10.72
C GLY A 51 15.34 -7.61 -12.01
N LEU A 52 14.67 -7.41 -13.15
CA LEU A 52 15.17 -7.74 -14.48
C LEU A 52 15.97 -6.59 -15.13
N GLY A 53 16.04 -5.42 -14.48
CA GLY A 53 16.72 -4.23 -15.00
C GLY A 53 15.96 -3.50 -16.11
N GLU A 54 14.67 -3.79 -16.30
CA GLU A 54 13.81 -3.11 -17.29
C GLU A 54 13.44 -1.68 -16.85
N VAL A 55 13.41 -1.44 -15.53
CA VAL A 55 13.25 -0.11 -14.92
C VAL A 55 14.25 0.07 -13.78
N ALA A 56 14.67 1.30 -13.52
CA ALA A 56 15.62 1.58 -12.43
C ALA A 56 14.99 1.51 -11.03
N VAL A 57 13.72 1.92 -10.90
CA VAL A 57 13.01 2.03 -9.62
C VAL A 57 11.56 1.57 -9.79
N GLY A 58 11.08 0.75 -8.85
CA GLY A 58 9.68 0.37 -8.72
C GLY A 58 9.11 0.80 -7.37
N ILE A 59 7.86 1.29 -7.36
CA ILE A 59 7.14 1.66 -6.12
C ILE A 59 6.09 0.59 -5.84
N ALA A 60 6.29 -0.18 -4.76
CA ALA A 60 5.42 -1.28 -4.36
C ALA A 60 5.35 -1.41 -2.83
N PHE A 61 4.48 -2.29 -2.33
CA PHE A 61 4.45 -2.61 -0.91
C PHE A 61 5.66 -3.45 -0.50
N SER A 62 6.16 -3.21 0.71
CA SER A 62 7.35 -3.87 1.26
C SER A 62 7.30 -5.39 1.18
N HIS A 63 6.15 -5.98 1.55
CA HIS A 63 5.96 -7.43 1.48
C HIS A 63 6.06 -8.01 0.07
N ASP A 64 5.68 -7.25 -0.95
CA ASP A 64 5.75 -7.67 -2.36
C ASP A 64 7.19 -7.53 -2.86
N ILE A 65 7.94 -6.52 -2.40
CA ILE A 65 9.38 -6.37 -2.67
C ILE A 65 10.16 -7.55 -2.09
N VAL A 66 9.82 -7.98 -0.87
CA VAL A 66 10.41 -9.18 -0.26
C VAL A 66 10.04 -10.43 -1.07
N ALA A 67 8.74 -10.68 -1.28
CA ALA A 67 8.26 -11.94 -1.86
C ALA A 67 8.60 -12.10 -3.35
N LYS A 68 8.54 -11.03 -4.14
CA LYS A 68 8.73 -11.05 -5.60
C LYS A 68 10.11 -10.56 -6.04
N GLY A 69 10.85 -9.89 -5.16
CA GLY A 69 12.19 -9.37 -5.40
C GLY A 69 13.25 -10.19 -4.67
N ILE A 70 13.50 -9.81 -3.42
CA ILE A 70 14.62 -10.30 -2.60
C ILE A 70 14.59 -11.82 -2.45
N ALA A 71 13.43 -12.41 -2.11
CA ALA A 71 13.29 -13.85 -1.93
C ALA A 71 13.48 -14.66 -3.22
N LYS A 72 13.38 -14.01 -4.39
CA LYS A 72 13.66 -14.62 -5.70
C LYS A 72 15.12 -14.45 -6.15
N GLY A 73 15.95 -13.77 -5.36
CA GLY A 73 17.34 -13.50 -5.69
C GLY A 73 17.54 -12.36 -6.70
N TYR A 74 16.52 -11.51 -6.93
CA TYR A 74 16.71 -10.34 -7.78
C TYR A 74 17.60 -9.29 -7.09
N PRO A 75 18.45 -8.57 -7.84
CA PRO A 75 19.39 -7.58 -7.31
C PRO A 75 18.68 -6.25 -6.98
N VAL A 76 17.61 -6.32 -6.20
CA VAL A 76 16.82 -5.15 -5.77
C VAL A 76 17.10 -4.81 -4.31
N VAL A 77 17.11 -3.52 -4.00
CA VAL A 77 17.24 -3.01 -2.63
C VAL A 77 15.92 -2.36 -2.24
N MET A 78 15.35 -2.79 -1.11
CA MET A 78 14.18 -2.14 -0.54
C MET A 78 14.60 -0.92 0.28
N SER A 79 13.96 0.22 0.06
CA SER A 79 14.15 1.45 0.83
C SER A 79 12.81 2.12 1.12
N PHE A 80 12.80 3.03 2.10
CA PHE A 80 11.62 3.80 2.49
C PHE A 80 11.94 5.30 2.41
N PRO A 81 11.00 6.15 1.95
CA PRO A 81 11.21 7.60 1.92
C PRO A 81 11.47 8.16 3.33
N LYS A 82 12.40 9.11 3.45
CA LYS A 82 12.76 9.75 4.73
C LYS A 82 11.64 10.64 5.27
N GLU A 83 10.82 11.19 4.37
CA GLU A 83 9.64 12.01 4.65
C GLU A 83 8.51 11.18 5.28
N GLY A 84 8.56 9.86 5.10
CA GLY A 84 7.61 8.90 5.64
C GLY A 84 6.92 8.08 4.56
N THR A 85 6.32 6.98 4.97
CA THR A 85 5.52 6.09 4.13
C THR A 85 4.13 5.86 4.72
N GLY A 86 3.17 5.55 3.84
CA GLY A 86 1.86 5.08 4.24
C GLY A 86 1.79 3.57 4.37
N TYR A 87 0.60 3.04 4.61
CA TYR A 87 0.33 1.62 4.64
C TYR A 87 -1.07 1.33 4.10
N GLU A 88 -1.38 0.06 3.83
CA GLU A 88 -2.76 -0.38 3.66
C GLU A 88 -3.15 -1.34 4.77
N ILE A 89 -4.44 -1.35 5.09
CA ILE A 89 -5.05 -2.36 5.95
C ILE A 89 -5.93 -3.23 5.06
N GLY A 90 -5.63 -4.51 5.00
CA GLY A 90 -6.51 -5.49 4.36
C GLY A 90 -7.81 -5.59 5.16
N ALA A 91 -8.91 -5.11 4.60
CA ALA A 91 -10.22 -5.15 5.26
C ALA A 91 -10.97 -6.43 4.89
N VAL A 92 -11.67 -6.99 5.88
CA VAL A 92 -12.72 -7.99 5.70
C VAL A 92 -14.04 -7.38 6.18
N SER A 93 -15.11 -7.64 5.43
CA SER A 93 -16.44 -7.08 5.72
C SER A 93 -17.53 -8.12 5.54
N LEU A 94 -18.53 -8.10 6.42
CA LEU A 94 -19.75 -8.87 6.25
C LEU A 94 -20.72 -8.13 5.32
N ILE A 95 -21.25 -8.82 4.31
CA ILE A 95 -22.20 -8.23 3.36
C ILE A 95 -23.62 -8.24 3.96
N LYS A 96 -24.24 -7.06 4.01
CA LYS A 96 -25.63 -6.92 4.48
C LYS A 96 -26.58 -7.71 3.57
N GLY A 97 -27.39 -8.59 4.17
CA GLY A 97 -28.32 -9.46 3.43
C GLY A 97 -27.65 -10.61 2.68
N GLY A 98 -26.39 -10.93 2.98
CA GLY A 98 -25.72 -12.12 2.46
C GLY A 98 -26.43 -13.43 2.87
N PRO A 99 -26.24 -14.52 2.10
CA PRO A 99 -27.03 -15.74 2.25
C PRO A 99 -26.80 -16.49 3.57
N GLU A 100 -25.59 -16.40 4.13
CA GLU A 100 -25.15 -17.21 5.28
C GLU A 100 -24.58 -16.34 6.42
N PRO A 101 -25.38 -15.49 7.07
CA PRO A 101 -24.87 -14.49 8.02
C PRO A 101 -24.24 -15.11 9.28
N GLN A 102 -24.66 -16.31 9.69
CA GLN A 102 -24.09 -17.00 10.85
C GLN A 102 -22.70 -17.58 10.53
N LEU A 103 -22.57 -18.31 9.41
CA LEU A 103 -21.29 -18.85 8.96
C LEU A 103 -20.28 -17.73 8.65
N ALA A 104 -20.75 -16.62 8.07
CA ALA A 104 -19.90 -15.47 7.79
C ALA A 104 -19.32 -14.87 9.08
N ARG A 105 -20.08 -14.82 10.18
CA ARG A 105 -19.56 -14.39 11.49
C ARG A 105 -18.52 -15.37 12.05
N VAL A 106 -18.79 -16.67 11.98
CA VAL A 106 -17.82 -17.69 12.41
C VAL A 106 -16.49 -17.55 11.66
N PHE A 107 -16.56 -17.35 10.34
CA PHE A 107 -15.37 -17.10 9.53
C PHE A 107 -14.66 -15.79 9.92
N PHE A 108 -15.41 -14.71 10.16
CA PHE A 108 -14.88 -13.43 10.57
C PHE A 108 -14.13 -13.54 11.91
N ASP A 109 -14.73 -14.20 12.90
CA ASP A 109 -14.14 -14.40 14.23
C ASP A 109 -12.87 -15.26 14.15
N TRP A 110 -12.91 -16.35 13.38
CA TRP A 110 -11.73 -17.16 13.11
C TRP A 110 -10.62 -16.35 12.45
N LEU A 111 -10.94 -15.55 11.42
CA LEU A 111 -9.96 -14.74 10.69
C LEU A 111 -9.28 -13.68 11.58
N MET A 112 -9.96 -13.22 12.65
CA MET A 112 -9.37 -12.30 13.64
C MET A 112 -8.47 -12.99 14.68
N SER A 113 -8.49 -14.33 14.76
CA SER A 113 -7.65 -15.09 15.68
C SER A 113 -6.16 -15.00 15.34
N ALA A 114 -5.31 -15.23 16.35
CA ALA A 114 -3.86 -15.28 16.16
C ALA A 114 -3.45 -16.44 15.24
N GLU A 115 -4.12 -17.59 15.36
CA GLU A 115 -3.89 -18.77 14.53
C GLU A 115 -4.11 -18.46 13.05
N ALA A 116 -5.29 -17.91 12.69
CA ALA A 116 -5.60 -17.59 11.31
C ALA A 116 -4.66 -16.53 10.74
N GLN A 117 -4.35 -15.48 11.51
CA GLN A 117 -3.45 -14.44 11.03
C GLN A 117 -1.99 -14.91 10.89
N SER A 118 -1.57 -15.89 11.70
CA SER A 118 -0.23 -16.50 11.56
C SER A 118 -0.06 -17.24 10.23
N LEU A 119 -1.16 -17.70 9.59
CA LEU A 119 -1.11 -18.31 8.26
C LEU A 119 -0.61 -17.33 7.18
N PHE A 120 -0.74 -16.02 7.40
CA PHE A 120 -0.29 -15.02 6.45
C PHE A 120 1.24 -14.85 6.38
N LYS A 121 1.97 -15.46 7.32
CA LYS A 121 3.44 -15.57 7.29
C LYS A 121 3.95 -16.09 5.95
N LYS A 122 3.25 -17.07 5.37
CA LYS A 122 3.57 -17.63 4.04
C LYS A 122 3.64 -16.58 2.93
N TRP A 123 2.90 -15.48 3.08
CA TRP A 123 2.76 -14.40 2.09
C TRP A 123 3.42 -13.10 2.52
N ASN A 124 4.26 -13.16 3.57
CA ASN A 124 4.96 -12.00 4.12
C ASN A 124 4.00 -10.84 4.47
N ARG A 125 2.76 -11.12 4.91
CA ARG A 125 1.87 -10.04 5.38
C ARG A 125 2.11 -9.81 6.87
N VAL A 126 2.10 -8.55 7.25
CA VAL A 126 2.13 -8.15 8.67
C VAL A 126 0.73 -8.36 9.26
N PRO A 127 0.55 -9.25 10.25
CA PRO A 127 -0.72 -9.44 10.91
C PRO A 127 -1.07 -8.25 11.81
N LEU A 128 -2.37 -8.06 12.07
CA LEU A 128 -2.88 -7.04 12.99
C LEU A 128 -3.05 -7.57 14.42
N ASN A 129 -3.24 -8.89 14.57
CA ASN A 129 -3.31 -9.54 15.86
C ASN A 129 -1.88 -9.59 16.47
N PRO A 130 -1.64 -8.96 17.63
CA PRO A 130 -0.30 -8.87 18.22
C PRO A 130 0.25 -10.22 18.71
N GLN A 131 -0.59 -11.25 18.80
CA GLN A 131 -0.19 -12.61 19.20
C GLN A 131 0.11 -13.50 17.98
N ALA A 132 -0.08 -13.01 16.76
CA ALA A 132 0.20 -13.79 15.56
C ALA A 132 1.69 -13.83 15.22
N GLU A 133 2.12 -14.90 14.55
CA GLU A 133 3.50 -15.07 14.11
C GLU A 133 3.86 -14.13 12.95
N LEU A 134 5.09 -13.59 12.99
CA LEU A 134 5.68 -12.83 11.91
C LEU A 134 6.53 -13.73 11.00
N ALA A 135 6.58 -13.39 9.71
CA ALA A 135 7.59 -13.93 8.80
C ALA A 135 8.95 -13.30 9.09
N GLU A 136 10.01 -14.09 8.89
CA GLU A 136 11.37 -13.60 8.99
C GLU A 136 11.64 -12.54 7.93
N GLY A 137 12.37 -11.48 8.30
CA GLY A 137 12.69 -10.38 7.38
C GLY A 137 11.52 -9.43 7.06
N LEU A 138 10.37 -9.56 7.75
CA LEU A 138 9.31 -8.56 7.63
C LEU A 138 9.72 -7.19 8.15
N VAL A 139 9.28 -6.18 7.42
CA VAL A 139 9.32 -4.79 7.87
C VAL A 139 7.95 -4.40 8.38
N THR A 140 7.89 -4.12 9.68
CA THR A 140 6.71 -3.65 10.39
C THR A 140 6.65 -2.12 10.43
N ALA A 141 5.47 -1.57 10.69
CA ALA A 141 5.27 -0.12 10.83
C ALA A 141 6.16 0.51 11.93
N ALA A 142 6.59 -0.26 12.94
CA ALA A 142 7.47 0.23 14.00
C ALA A 142 8.92 0.44 13.55
N GLN A 143 9.31 -0.11 12.40
CA GLN A 143 10.70 -0.09 11.89
C GLN A 143 10.93 0.98 10.83
N VAL A 144 9.89 1.72 10.42
CA VAL A 144 9.95 2.69 9.32
C VAL A 144 9.28 4.00 9.71
N PRO A 145 9.69 5.12 9.09
CA PRO A 145 8.99 6.39 9.29
C PRO A 145 7.58 6.28 8.69
N VAL A 146 6.57 6.14 9.53
CA VAL A 146 5.16 6.18 9.11
C VAL A 146 4.66 7.62 9.16
N ILE A 147 3.96 8.04 8.11
CA ILE A 147 3.40 9.39 8.04
C ILE A 147 2.47 9.63 9.25
N GLU A 148 2.72 10.70 9.99
CA GLU A 148 1.96 11.06 11.18
C GLU A 148 0.47 11.25 10.84
N GLY A 149 -0.41 10.55 11.56
CA GLY A 149 -1.86 10.65 11.37
C GLY A 149 -2.39 10.00 10.08
N PHE A 150 -1.57 9.22 9.36
CA PHE A 150 -1.97 8.56 8.11
C PHE A 150 -3.31 7.82 8.24
N GLY A 151 -3.42 6.93 9.25
CA GLY A 151 -4.63 6.15 9.50
C GLY A 151 -5.89 6.98 9.76
N GLY A 152 -5.76 8.12 10.45
CA GLY A 152 -6.88 9.01 10.77
C GLY A 152 -7.45 9.75 9.56
N ARG A 153 -6.72 9.78 8.44
CA ARG A 153 -7.12 10.48 7.20
C ARG A 153 -7.63 9.53 6.11
N ILE A 154 -7.43 8.21 6.25
CA ILE A 154 -7.82 7.21 5.24
C ILE A 154 -9.29 7.34 4.84
N THR A 155 -10.20 7.57 5.79
CA THR A 155 -11.63 7.72 5.51
C THR A 155 -11.92 8.88 4.57
N TRP A 156 -11.31 10.04 4.81
CA TRP A 156 -11.52 11.23 3.98
C TRP A 156 -11.08 11.01 2.54
N TYR A 157 -9.92 10.38 2.35
CA TYR A 157 -9.42 10.01 1.03
C TYR A 157 -10.31 8.94 0.39
N GLY A 158 -10.72 7.93 1.15
CA GLY A 158 -11.60 6.86 0.68
C GLY A 158 -12.95 7.36 0.15
N GLU A 159 -13.57 8.31 0.84
CA GLU A 159 -14.83 8.95 0.43
C GLU A 159 -14.70 9.80 -0.85
N ARG A 160 -13.49 10.28 -1.16
CA ARG A 160 -13.19 11.17 -2.31
C ARG A 160 -12.35 10.50 -3.37
N LYS A 161 -12.32 9.18 -3.37
CA LYS A 161 -11.45 8.39 -4.24
C LYS A 161 -11.58 8.77 -5.71
N ASP A 162 -12.81 8.88 -6.21
CA ASP A 162 -13.07 9.16 -7.62
C ASP A 162 -12.62 10.57 -7.99
N GLU A 163 -12.92 11.58 -7.17
CA GLU A 163 -12.46 12.96 -7.34
C GLU A 163 -10.91 13.04 -7.40
N ILE A 164 -10.24 12.36 -6.47
CA ILE A 164 -8.77 12.36 -6.38
C ILE A 164 -8.16 11.67 -7.60
N ILE A 165 -8.75 10.56 -8.05
CA ILE A 165 -8.29 9.85 -9.24
C ILE A 165 -8.48 10.74 -10.47
N ASP A 166 -9.64 11.37 -10.63
CA ASP A 166 -9.92 12.22 -11.78
C ASP A 166 -8.98 13.43 -11.83
N ARG A 167 -8.67 14.04 -10.68
CA ARG A 167 -7.67 15.10 -10.60
C ARG A 167 -6.27 14.59 -10.96
N TRP A 168 -5.88 13.43 -10.46
CA TRP A 168 -4.61 12.80 -10.83
C TRP A 168 -4.52 12.54 -12.35
N ARG A 169 -5.60 12.09 -12.98
CA ARG A 169 -5.68 11.90 -14.45
C ARG A 169 -5.50 13.21 -15.20
N GLN A 170 -6.12 14.29 -14.74
CA GLN A 170 -5.97 15.63 -15.34
C GLN A 170 -4.52 16.11 -15.29
N ILE A 171 -3.82 15.87 -14.17
CA ILE A 171 -2.42 16.29 -13.99
C ILE A 171 -1.46 15.46 -14.87
N THR A 172 -1.70 14.15 -14.94
CA THR A 172 -0.75 13.20 -15.56
C THR A 172 -1.06 12.86 -17.02
N GLY A 173 -2.28 13.13 -17.49
CA GLY A 173 -2.76 12.74 -18.82
C GLY A 173 -2.94 11.23 -19.00
N ARG A 174 -3.13 10.49 -17.90
CA ARG A 174 -3.23 9.01 -17.88
C ARG A 174 -4.63 8.52 -17.56
#